data_AF-A0A1G1C7E6-F1
#
_entry.id   AF-A0A1G1C7E6-F1
#
_cell.length_a   1.000
_cell.length_b   1.000
_cell.length_c   1.000
_cell.angle_alpha   90.00
_cell.angle_beta   90.00
_cell.angle_gamma   90.00
#
_symmetry.space_group_name_H-M   'P 1'
#
loop_
_entity.id
_entity.type
_entity.pdbx_description
1 polymer ?
#
loop_
_entity_poly.entity_id
_entity_poly.type
_entity_poly.pdbx_seq_one_letter_code
_entity_poly.pdbx_strand_id
1 'polypeptide(L)'
;MTESLRQEQLTPIDNDFDTKICAGLYEGLRNQKDPVTWRTLLVTVGSLLGVDVQWKYVPKEQTARTHALLAGLTEGTPWRPLVPEMMAGLGLISPETPRPLDLLIVSARRFGPDPLFWRLAETAQAAGIYTAAINVVGNYQDAQPRIAGLATLLRPVKKLVFLGSTQAADGGSMTVVENVARLLRNPAFSSRIDEAYVTTPMIGGSRGHRLGQREDLVYEVLEMIVNPKAFGFPAKDVLRELRKEQTLRALVEANPVGMFKALLGQTIPKVKVVTVDIHSPELPARVFEKMGFEFISANPAPEFAASIYGYLEEENLLDKPLVVVACDKGAIERAEGIALQLLNHPKNSLHQVELLYIDKFRKQAGAVEKVTLSRRVQWKKQSDGLIKVTEMMIPSTEAPDDEEYVVILTDDMADSCLTAKKDTTLVRKCFPKAVRSIFAFTHPVLSQGVKPLDDVSVDLFIFGNTLRKGLELTARDDVVMVDLSPSILRAIGF
;
A
#
# COMPACT_ATOMS: atom_id res chain seq x y z
N MET A 1 -39.20 -19.91 -33.30
CA MET A 1 -38.50 -21.20 -33.36
C MET A 1 -38.18 -21.48 -34.81
N THR A 2 -36.89 -21.44 -35.19
CA THR A 2 -36.27 -22.18 -36.30
C THR A 2 -34.75 -21.95 -36.28
N GLU A 3 -34.11 -22.60 -35.31
CA GLU A 3 -32.93 -23.49 -35.39
C GLU A 3 -31.94 -23.50 -36.59
N SER A 4 -31.77 -22.46 -37.42
CA SER A 4 -30.86 -22.55 -38.59
C SER A 4 -29.81 -21.43 -38.75
N LEU A 5 -29.43 -20.72 -37.68
CA LEU A 5 -28.35 -19.70 -37.71
C LEU A 5 -27.20 -19.97 -36.72
N ARG A 6 -27.05 -21.21 -36.25
CA ARG A 6 -25.86 -21.66 -35.50
C ARG A 6 -25.11 -22.68 -36.34
N GLN A 7 -24.25 -22.23 -37.25
CA GLN A 7 -23.07 -22.97 -37.77
C GLN A 7 -22.54 -22.25 -39.01
N GLU A 8 -21.85 -21.13 -38.83
CA GLU A 8 -20.84 -20.70 -39.78
C GLU A 8 -19.50 -20.54 -39.03
N GLN A 9 -18.70 -21.60 -39.14
CA GLN A 9 -17.25 -21.65 -39.10
C GLN A 9 -16.54 -20.86 -37.98
N LEU A 10 -16.70 -21.33 -36.75
CA LEU A 10 -15.55 -21.43 -35.85
C LEU A 10 -14.79 -22.69 -36.24
N THR A 11 -13.65 -22.54 -36.91
CA THR A 11 -12.68 -23.63 -37.02
C THR A 11 -12.40 -24.14 -35.61
N PRO A 12 -12.42 -25.47 -35.36
CA PRO A 12 -12.09 -26.02 -34.06
C PRO A 12 -10.66 -25.59 -33.73
N ILE A 13 -10.50 -24.83 -32.64
CA ILE A 13 -9.19 -24.49 -32.08
C ILE A 13 -8.52 -25.82 -31.70
N ASP A 14 -7.26 -26.01 -32.08
CA ASP A 14 -6.53 -27.26 -31.85
C ASP A 14 -6.45 -27.52 -30.32
N ASN A 15 -7.16 -28.57 -29.91
CA ASN A 15 -7.56 -28.85 -28.55
C ASN A 15 -6.46 -29.62 -27.79
N ASP A 16 -5.58 -28.91 -27.08
CA ASP A 16 -5.14 -29.24 -25.70
C ASP A 16 -4.11 -28.22 -25.17
N PHE A 17 -3.26 -27.70 -26.07
CA PHE A 17 -2.19 -26.73 -25.75
C PHE A 17 -2.76 -25.34 -25.46
N ASP A 18 -3.66 -24.84 -26.32
CA ASP A 18 -4.31 -23.55 -26.15
C ASP A 18 -5.23 -23.52 -24.93
N THR A 19 -5.84 -24.65 -24.57
CA THR A 19 -6.68 -24.79 -23.37
C THR A 19 -5.84 -24.69 -22.08
N LYS A 20 -4.66 -25.32 -22.05
CA LYS A 20 -3.74 -25.25 -20.90
C LYS A 20 -3.11 -23.87 -20.74
N ILE A 21 -2.77 -23.19 -21.84
CA ILE A 21 -2.27 -21.81 -21.81
C ILE A 21 -3.37 -20.83 -21.41
N CYS A 22 -4.58 -20.96 -21.98
CA CYS A 22 -5.72 -20.16 -21.56
C CYS A 22 -6.03 -20.38 -20.08
N ALA A 23 -6.05 -21.62 -19.61
CA ALA A 23 -6.29 -21.96 -18.22
C ALA A 23 -5.18 -21.40 -17.31
N GLY A 24 -3.90 -21.55 -17.67
CA GLY A 24 -2.78 -21.01 -16.90
C GLY A 24 -2.74 -19.48 -16.88
N LEU A 25 -3.11 -18.81 -17.98
CA LEU A 25 -3.24 -17.35 -18.03
C LEU A 25 -4.46 -16.87 -17.24
N TYR A 26 -5.59 -17.56 -17.37
CA TYR A 26 -6.81 -17.27 -16.62
C TYR A 26 -6.61 -17.46 -15.12
N GLU A 27 -5.97 -18.56 -14.72
CA GLU A 27 -5.52 -18.80 -13.36
C GLU A 27 -4.54 -17.73 -12.92
N GLY A 28 -3.52 -17.39 -13.72
CA GLY A 28 -2.54 -16.35 -13.38
C GLY A 28 -3.17 -14.96 -13.20
N LEU A 29 -4.06 -14.53 -14.09
CA LEU A 29 -4.76 -13.24 -13.98
C LEU A 29 -5.65 -13.15 -12.73
N ARG A 30 -6.13 -14.29 -12.24
CA ARG A 30 -6.98 -14.41 -11.05
C ARG A 30 -6.20 -14.79 -9.80
N ASN A 31 -4.99 -15.31 -9.95
CA ASN A 31 -4.14 -15.73 -8.87
C ASN A 31 -3.47 -14.49 -8.28
N GLN A 32 -4.01 -14.02 -7.15
CA GLN A 32 -3.46 -12.90 -6.41
C GLN A 32 -1.98 -13.11 -6.01
N LYS A 33 -1.49 -14.37 -5.99
CA LYS A 33 -0.09 -14.71 -5.73
C LYS A 33 0.78 -14.74 -6.98
N ASP A 34 0.20 -14.86 -8.18
CA ASP A 34 0.90 -14.83 -9.46
C ASP A 34 0.57 -13.56 -10.26
N PRO A 35 1.37 -12.51 -10.10
CA PRO A 35 1.14 -11.23 -10.76
C PRO A 35 1.60 -11.30 -12.22
N VAL A 36 0.76 -11.87 -13.09
CA VAL A 36 0.94 -11.80 -14.55
C VAL A 36 1.25 -10.36 -14.96
N THR A 37 2.37 -10.16 -15.66
CA THR A 37 2.79 -8.82 -16.10
C THR A 37 2.03 -8.39 -17.34
N TRP A 38 1.85 -7.07 -17.54
CA TRP A 38 1.26 -6.50 -18.75
C TRP A 38 1.85 -7.07 -20.05
N ARG A 39 3.17 -7.19 -20.12
CA ARG A 39 3.85 -7.79 -21.29
C ARG A 39 3.50 -9.26 -21.46
N THR A 40 3.57 -10.04 -20.38
CA THR A 40 3.24 -11.48 -20.42
C THR A 40 1.83 -11.67 -20.96
N LEU A 41 0.86 -10.89 -20.45
CA LEU A 41 -0.51 -10.91 -20.93
C LEU A 41 -0.60 -10.66 -22.45
N LEU A 42 -0.01 -9.57 -22.94
CA LEU A 42 -0.09 -9.23 -24.37
C LEU A 42 0.57 -10.29 -25.27
N VAL A 43 1.74 -10.81 -24.86
CA VAL A 43 2.44 -11.86 -25.62
C VAL A 43 1.62 -13.15 -25.63
N THR A 44 1.11 -13.58 -24.47
CA THR A 44 0.32 -14.81 -24.40
C THR A 44 -0.98 -14.69 -25.19
N VAL A 45 -1.69 -13.55 -25.11
CA VAL A 45 -2.91 -13.31 -25.90
C VAL A 45 -2.62 -13.34 -27.39
N GLY A 46 -1.54 -12.69 -27.86
CA GLY A 46 -1.19 -12.76 -29.28
C GLY A 46 -0.85 -14.19 -29.73
N SER A 47 -0.16 -14.97 -28.90
CA SER A 47 0.13 -16.38 -29.19
C SER A 47 -1.14 -17.23 -29.29
N LEU A 48 -2.10 -17.03 -28.37
CA LEU A 48 -3.42 -17.70 -28.39
C LEU A 48 -4.27 -17.32 -29.63
N LEU A 49 -3.96 -16.20 -30.26
CA LEU A 49 -4.58 -15.76 -31.51
C LEU A 49 -3.84 -16.30 -32.75
N GLY A 50 -2.85 -17.18 -32.57
CA GLY A 50 -2.04 -17.74 -33.63
C GLY A 50 -1.08 -16.73 -34.27
N VAL A 51 -0.79 -15.63 -33.59
CA VAL A 51 0.14 -14.59 -34.07
C VAL A 51 1.50 -14.83 -33.41
N ASP A 52 2.56 -14.91 -34.21
CA ASP A 52 3.92 -14.85 -33.69
C ASP A 52 4.20 -13.42 -33.21
N VAL A 53 3.96 -13.20 -31.91
CA VAL A 53 3.99 -11.89 -31.25
C VAL A 53 5.40 -11.37 -31.03
N GLN A 54 6.43 -11.98 -31.64
CA GLN A 54 7.77 -11.45 -31.49
C GLN A 54 7.81 -9.96 -31.81
N TRP A 55 7.16 -9.48 -32.88
CA TRP A 55 7.02 -8.03 -33.17
C TRP A 55 5.85 -7.66 -34.13
N LYS A 56 4.86 -8.54 -34.37
CA LYS A 56 3.77 -8.30 -35.32
C LYS A 56 2.45 -7.95 -34.63
N TYR A 57 1.80 -6.88 -35.09
CA TYR A 57 0.45 -6.50 -34.69
C TYR A 57 -0.57 -7.60 -35.03
N VAL A 58 -1.61 -7.74 -34.21
CA VAL A 58 -2.70 -8.67 -34.49
C VAL A 58 -3.47 -8.16 -35.74
N PRO A 59 -3.82 -9.03 -36.71
CA PRO A 59 -4.60 -8.62 -37.89
C PRO A 59 -5.94 -7.99 -37.51
N LYS A 60 -6.35 -6.94 -38.24
CA LYS A 60 -7.56 -6.17 -37.93
C LYS A 60 -8.83 -7.01 -37.98
N GLU A 61 -8.85 -8.03 -38.82
CA GLU A 61 -9.95 -8.99 -38.96
C GLU A 61 -10.22 -9.75 -37.66
N GLN A 62 -9.22 -9.87 -36.78
CA GLN A 62 -9.37 -10.55 -35.48
C GLN A 62 -9.92 -9.63 -34.37
N THR A 63 -10.21 -8.35 -34.64
CA THR A 63 -10.63 -7.37 -33.62
C THR A 63 -11.73 -7.88 -32.70
N ALA A 64 -12.83 -8.41 -33.25
CA ALA A 64 -13.96 -8.90 -32.47
C ALA A 64 -13.58 -10.10 -31.58
N ARG A 65 -12.78 -11.03 -32.13
CA ARG A 65 -12.30 -12.22 -31.41
C ARG A 65 -11.34 -11.83 -30.28
N THR A 66 -10.39 -10.94 -30.54
CA THR A 66 -9.45 -10.43 -29.53
C THR A 66 -10.18 -9.71 -28.40
N HIS A 67 -11.16 -8.87 -28.74
CA HIS A 67 -11.97 -8.17 -27.74
C HIS A 67 -12.72 -9.17 -26.85
N ALA A 68 -13.40 -10.16 -27.44
CA ALA A 68 -14.12 -11.18 -26.69
C ALA A 68 -13.19 -11.99 -25.77
N LEU A 69 -12.01 -12.39 -26.27
CA LEU A 69 -11.00 -13.11 -25.50
C LEU A 69 -10.52 -12.28 -24.29
N LEU A 70 -10.11 -11.03 -24.51
CA LEU A 70 -9.65 -10.14 -23.45
C LEU A 70 -10.75 -9.84 -22.43
N ALA A 71 -11.98 -9.57 -22.89
CA ALA A 71 -13.12 -9.32 -22.01
C ALA A 71 -13.44 -10.53 -21.13
N GLY A 72 -13.39 -11.75 -21.69
CA GLY A 72 -13.60 -12.99 -20.93
C GLY A 72 -12.47 -13.31 -19.95
N LEU A 73 -11.21 -13.18 -20.37
CA LEU A 73 -10.05 -13.42 -19.51
C LEU A 73 -9.99 -12.46 -18.31
N THR A 74 -10.45 -11.22 -18.50
CA THR A 74 -10.39 -10.17 -17.46
C THR A 74 -11.70 -9.99 -16.71
N GLU A 75 -12.76 -10.73 -17.04
CA GLU A 75 -14.06 -10.61 -16.40
C GLU A 75 -13.95 -10.78 -14.87
N GLY A 76 -14.60 -9.89 -14.12
CA GLY A 76 -14.57 -9.89 -12.65
C GLY A 76 -13.23 -9.51 -12.03
N THR A 77 -12.24 -9.10 -12.82
CA THR A 77 -10.92 -8.67 -12.33
C THR A 77 -10.73 -7.16 -12.46
N PRO A 78 -9.82 -6.55 -11.68
CA PRO A 78 -9.42 -5.15 -11.87
C PRO A 78 -8.75 -4.83 -13.21
N TRP A 79 -8.50 -5.82 -14.07
CA TRP A 79 -7.99 -5.60 -15.43
C TRP A 79 -9.10 -5.29 -16.44
N ARG A 80 -10.36 -5.67 -16.17
CA ARG A 80 -11.48 -5.52 -17.14
C ARG A 80 -11.62 -4.11 -17.70
N PRO A 81 -11.46 -3.03 -16.90
CA PRO A 81 -11.58 -1.70 -17.45
C PRO A 81 -10.50 -1.38 -18.49
N LEU A 82 -9.35 -2.06 -18.49
CA LEU A 82 -8.20 -1.80 -19.38
C LEU A 82 -8.25 -2.58 -20.70
N VAL A 83 -9.31 -3.32 -21.00
CA VAL A 83 -9.46 -4.05 -22.28
C VAL A 83 -9.19 -3.15 -23.49
N PRO A 84 -9.70 -1.91 -23.57
CA PRO A 84 -9.36 -1.01 -24.67
C PRO A 84 -7.86 -0.71 -24.82
N GLU A 85 -7.15 -0.50 -23.72
CA GLU A 85 -5.69 -0.29 -23.72
C GLU A 85 -4.93 -1.56 -24.11
N MET A 86 -5.44 -2.75 -23.74
CA MET A 86 -4.87 -4.03 -24.16
C MET A 86 -5.02 -4.26 -25.65
N MET A 87 -6.21 -3.97 -26.20
CA MET A 87 -6.49 -3.99 -27.63
C MET A 87 -5.51 -3.08 -28.39
N ALA A 88 -5.33 -1.84 -27.91
CA ALA A 88 -4.36 -0.91 -28.49
C ALA A 88 -2.92 -1.42 -28.40
N GLY A 89 -2.54 -2.06 -27.30
CA GLY A 89 -1.24 -2.72 -27.14
C GLY A 89 -0.99 -3.84 -28.14
N LEU A 90 -2.05 -4.46 -28.67
CA LEU A 90 -2.00 -5.46 -29.74
C LEU A 90 -2.13 -4.86 -31.15
N GLY A 91 -2.22 -3.53 -31.27
CA GLY A 91 -2.39 -2.81 -32.54
C GLY A 91 -3.82 -2.70 -33.05
N LEU A 92 -4.81 -2.98 -32.19
CA LEU A 92 -6.23 -3.01 -32.54
C LEU A 92 -6.98 -1.82 -31.93
N ILE A 93 -8.09 -1.45 -32.58
CA ILE A 93 -9.00 -0.43 -32.04
C ILE A 93 -10.09 -1.16 -31.27
N SER A 94 -10.31 -0.76 -30.02
CA SER A 94 -11.40 -1.29 -29.21
C SER A 94 -12.76 -0.86 -29.77
N PRO A 95 -13.76 -1.76 -29.85
CA PRO A 95 -15.13 -1.39 -30.18
C PRO A 95 -15.81 -0.61 -29.03
N GLU A 96 -15.34 -0.78 -27.79
CA GLU A 96 -15.84 -0.07 -26.62
C GLU A 96 -15.26 1.35 -26.55
N THR A 97 -16.12 2.35 -26.36
CA THR A 97 -15.67 3.72 -26.04
C THR A 97 -15.21 3.77 -24.58
N PRO A 98 -13.93 4.12 -24.30
CA PRO A 98 -13.40 4.10 -22.94
C PRO A 98 -14.05 5.14 -22.03
N ARG A 99 -14.72 4.70 -20.95
CA ARG A 99 -15.17 5.58 -19.85
C ARG A 99 -13.96 6.05 -19.01
N PRO A 100 -13.93 7.31 -18.52
CA PRO A 100 -12.91 7.78 -17.58
C PRO A 100 -12.77 6.87 -16.34
N LEU A 101 -11.54 6.66 -15.87
CA LEU A 101 -11.27 5.94 -14.63
C LEU A 101 -11.20 6.91 -13.45
N ASP A 102 -11.77 6.51 -12.32
CA ASP A 102 -11.57 7.21 -11.06
C ASP A 102 -10.18 6.91 -10.49
N LEU A 103 -9.75 5.64 -10.59
CA LEU A 103 -8.49 5.16 -10.03
C LEU A 103 -7.79 4.16 -10.97
N LEU A 104 -6.51 4.38 -11.23
CA LEU A 104 -5.61 3.40 -11.85
C LEU A 104 -4.48 3.07 -10.86
N ILE A 105 -4.31 1.79 -10.52
CA ILE A 105 -3.25 1.33 -9.62
C ILE A 105 -2.20 0.60 -10.45
N VAL A 106 -0.95 1.03 -10.32
CA VAL A 106 0.21 0.45 -11.00
C VAL A 106 1.13 -0.12 -9.94
N SER A 107 1.34 -1.44 -9.97
CA SER A 107 2.26 -2.10 -9.05
C SER A 107 3.71 -1.70 -9.38
N ALA A 108 4.44 -1.35 -8.33
CA ALA A 108 5.84 -0.95 -8.34
C ALA A 108 6.72 -1.84 -7.45
N ARG A 109 6.25 -3.08 -7.19
CA ARG A 109 6.97 -4.10 -6.43
C ARG A 109 8.19 -4.63 -7.20
N ARG A 110 9.24 -5.08 -6.51
CA ARG A 110 10.40 -5.74 -7.13
C ARG A 110 10.26 -7.27 -7.18
N PHE A 111 9.75 -7.90 -6.13
CA PHE A 111 9.62 -9.36 -6.05
C PHE A 111 8.31 -9.83 -5.42
N GLY A 112 7.69 -10.87 -6.01
CA GLY A 112 6.52 -11.56 -5.45
C GLY A 112 5.27 -10.69 -5.26
N PRO A 113 4.09 -11.29 -5.01
CA PRO A 113 2.84 -10.53 -4.92
C PRO A 113 2.91 -9.45 -3.84
N ASP A 114 2.44 -8.24 -4.17
CA ASP A 114 2.27 -7.15 -3.21
C ASP A 114 0.90 -7.32 -2.52
N PRO A 115 0.85 -7.53 -1.21
CA PRO A 115 -0.39 -7.83 -0.49
C PRO A 115 -1.41 -6.69 -0.53
N LEU A 116 -0.98 -5.44 -0.75
CA LEU A 116 -1.89 -4.30 -0.88
C LEU A 116 -2.39 -4.09 -2.31
N PHE A 117 -1.68 -4.58 -3.32
CA PHE A 117 -1.97 -4.20 -4.71
C PHE A 117 -3.35 -4.64 -5.21
N TRP A 118 -3.66 -5.93 -5.11
CA TRP A 118 -4.98 -6.42 -5.49
C TRP A 118 -6.05 -5.96 -4.51
N ARG A 119 -5.70 -5.95 -3.22
CA ARG A 119 -6.63 -5.61 -2.16
C ARG A 119 -7.12 -4.16 -2.23
N LEU A 120 -6.23 -3.23 -2.60
CA LEU A 120 -6.57 -1.83 -2.83
C LEU A 120 -7.57 -1.67 -3.97
N ALA A 121 -7.36 -2.41 -5.07
CA ALA A 121 -8.26 -2.39 -6.22
C ALA A 121 -9.65 -2.93 -5.86
N GLU A 122 -9.70 -4.08 -5.16
CA GLU A 122 -10.94 -4.70 -4.69
C GLU A 122 -11.69 -3.81 -3.72
N THR A 123 -10.99 -3.23 -2.75
CA THR A 123 -11.57 -2.30 -1.76
C THR A 123 -12.16 -1.08 -2.45
N ALA A 124 -11.46 -0.52 -3.44
CA ALA A 124 -11.96 0.61 -4.21
C ALA A 124 -13.21 0.25 -5.02
N GLN A 125 -13.21 -0.90 -5.68
CA GLN A 125 -14.36 -1.39 -6.45
C GLN A 125 -15.57 -1.67 -5.56
N ALA A 126 -15.36 -2.26 -4.38
CA ALA A 126 -16.40 -2.48 -3.38
C ALA A 126 -17.01 -1.16 -2.87
N ALA A 127 -16.21 -0.08 -2.82
CA ALA A 127 -16.67 1.28 -2.53
C ALA A 127 -17.32 2.00 -3.73
N GLY A 128 -17.50 1.32 -4.88
CA GLY A 128 -18.13 1.88 -6.08
C GLY A 128 -17.21 2.76 -6.94
N ILE A 129 -15.90 2.77 -6.67
CA ILE A 129 -14.90 3.55 -7.41
C ILE A 129 -14.54 2.79 -8.69
N TYR A 130 -14.68 3.43 -9.86
CA TYR A 130 -14.36 2.77 -11.13
C TYR A 130 -12.85 2.65 -11.30
N THR A 131 -12.33 1.47 -10.94
CA THR A 131 -10.92 1.22 -10.66
C THR A 131 -10.34 0.17 -11.59
N ALA A 132 -9.12 0.43 -12.07
CA ALA A 132 -8.29 -0.55 -12.75
C ALA A 132 -6.97 -0.79 -11.99
N ALA A 133 -6.41 -1.99 -12.12
CA ALA A 133 -5.07 -2.29 -11.60
C ALA A 133 -4.24 -3.06 -12.61
N ILE A 134 -2.95 -2.72 -12.71
CA ILE A 134 -1.99 -3.31 -13.64
C ILE A 134 -0.63 -3.55 -12.98
N ASN A 135 -0.09 -4.76 -13.19
CA ASN A 135 1.30 -5.02 -12.84
C ASN A 135 2.23 -4.78 -14.04
N VAL A 136 3.12 -3.80 -13.89
CA VAL A 136 4.08 -3.40 -14.95
C VAL A 136 5.50 -3.90 -14.68
N VAL A 137 5.74 -4.50 -13.51
CA VAL A 137 7.05 -5.02 -13.14
C VAL A 137 7.10 -6.52 -13.36
N GLY A 138 8.08 -6.95 -14.16
CA GLY A 138 8.56 -8.32 -14.26
C GLY A 138 10.05 -8.37 -13.95
N ASN A 139 10.64 -9.57 -14.06
CA ASN A 139 12.09 -9.75 -13.91
C ASN A 139 12.65 -10.49 -15.12
N TYR A 140 13.87 -10.17 -15.50
CA TYR A 140 14.66 -11.00 -16.41
C TYR A 140 15.09 -12.29 -15.71
N GLN A 141 15.64 -13.25 -16.45
CA GLN A 141 16.13 -14.52 -15.89
C GLN A 141 17.25 -14.31 -14.86
N ASP A 142 18.01 -13.22 -14.96
CA ASP A 142 19.06 -12.82 -14.02
C ASP A 142 18.52 -11.99 -12.83
N ALA A 143 17.21 -11.97 -12.62
CA ALA A 143 16.50 -11.24 -11.57
C ALA A 143 16.60 -9.71 -11.62
N GLN A 144 17.11 -9.13 -12.71
CA GLN A 144 17.04 -7.68 -12.91
C GLN A 144 15.58 -7.24 -13.15
N PRO A 145 15.12 -6.15 -12.49
CA PRO A 145 13.78 -5.65 -12.68
C PRO A 145 13.60 -5.12 -14.10
N ARG A 146 12.50 -5.53 -14.71
CA ARG A 146 12.06 -5.09 -16.03
C ARG A 146 10.71 -4.41 -15.89
N ILE A 147 10.61 -3.19 -16.42
CA ILE A 147 9.36 -2.41 -16.39
C ILE A 147 8.77 -2.35 -17.80
N ALA A 148 7.56 -2.86 -17.94
CA ALA A 148 6.79 -2.86 -19.17
C ALA A 148 5.36 -2.40 -18.85
N GLY A 149 5.13 -1.09 -18.97
CA GLY A 149 3.84 -0.47 -18.69
C GLY A 149 3.04 -0.11 -19.94
N LEU A 150 1.88 0.50 -19.70
CA LEU A 150 1.01 1.09 -20.72
C LEU A 150 1.74 2.23 -21.44
N ALA A 151 1.92 2.10 -22.76
CA ALA A 151 2.52 3.17 -23.56
C ALA A 151 1.55 4.34 -23.84
N THR A 152 0.25 4.13 -23.70
CA THR A 152 -0.77 5.16 -23.98
C THR A 152 -2.00 4.89 -23.13
N LEU A 153 -2.59 5.96 -22.60
CA LEU A 153 -3.92 5.92 -21.99
C LEU A 153 -4.93 6.46 -22.99
N LEU A 154 -5.97 5.67 -23.27
CA LEU A 154 -7.03 6.06 -24.20
C LEU A 154 -8.11 6.92 -23.52
N ARG A 155 -8.17 6.86 -22.19
CA ARG A 155 -9.17 7.52 -21.33
C ARG A 155 -8.53 8.47 -20.33
N PRO A 156 -9.27 9.49 -19.85
CA PRO A 156 -8.89 10.23 -18.66
C PRO A 156 -8.85 9.33 -17.41
N VAL A 157 -7.91 9.62 -16.51
CA VAL A 157 -7.71 8.95 -15.22
C VAL A 157 -7.61 10.04 -14.15
N LYS A 158 -8.57 10.06 -13.22
CA LYS A 158 -8.60 11.06 -12.16
C LYS A 158 -7.43 10.89 -11.19
N LYS A 159 -7.17 9.67 -10.72
CA LYS A 159 -6.04 9.37 -9.82
C LYS A 159 -5.25 8.16 -10.30
N LEU A 160 -3.94 8.32 -10.43
CA LEU A 160 -2.98 7.26 -10.66
C LEU A 160 -2.24 6.97 -9.37
N VAL A 161 -2.15 5.70 -8.96
CA VAL A 161 -1.35 5.26 -7.81
C VAL A 161 -0.22 4.37 -8.30
N PHE A 162 1.03 4.74 -8.02
CA PHE A 162 2.17 3.84 -8.09
C PHE A 162 2.36 3.22 -6.71
N LEU A 163 2.09 1.92 -6.57
CA LEU A 163 2.08 1.25 -5.26
C LEU A 163 3.30 0.32 -5.12
N GLY A 164 4.15 0.57 -4.13
CA GLY A 164 5.18 -0.39 -3.75
C GLY A 164 5.99 0.04 -2.52
N SER A 165 6.15 -0.87 -1.57
CA SER A 165 7.02 -0.67 -0.40
C SER A 165 8.50 -0.79 -0.77
N THR A 166 9.39 -0.10 -0.04
CA THR A 166 10.83 -0.02 -0.37
C THR A 166 11.74 -0.83 0.56
N GLN A 167 11.20 -1.45 1.60
CA GLN A 167 11.95 -2.29 2.53
C GLN A 167 12.64 -3.47 1.83
N ALA A 168 13.97 -3.41 1.73
CA ALA A 168 14.75 -4.35 0.92
C ALA A 168 14.66 -5.81 1.41
N ALA A 169 14.63 -6.03 2.73
CA ALA A 169 14.53 -7.38 3.32
C ALA A 169 13.26 -8.13 2.88
N ASP A 170 12.18 -7.40 2.61
CA ASP A 170 10.90 -7.95 2.17
C ASP A 170 10.71 -7.91 0.65
N GLY A 171 11.82 -7.70 -0.08
CA GLY A 171 11.81 -7.63 -1.54
C GLY A 171 11.31 -6.30 -2.10
N GLY A 172 11.29 -5.23 -1.31
CA GLY A 172 11.08 -3.86 -1.76
C GLY A 172 12.29 -3.27 -2.50
N SER A 173 12.06 -2.22 -3.30
CA SER A 173 13.16 -1.48 -3.92
C SER A 173 12.73 -0.09 -4.36
N MET A 174 13.43 0.90 -3.82
CA MET A 174 13.30 2.28 -4.25
C MET A 174 13.45 2.45 -5.76
N THR A 175 14.52 1.90 -6.32
CA THR A 175 14.85 2.03 -7.74
C THR A 175 13.75 1.49 -8.65
N VAL A 176 13.01 0.47 -8.22
CA VAL A 176 11.86 -0.04 -8.98
C VAL A 176 10.70 0.95 -8.91
N VAL A 177 10.37 1.48 -7.74
CA VAL A 177 9.33 2.51 -7.59
C VAL A 177 9.64 3.74 -8.45
N GLU A 178 10.87 4.23 -8.42
CA GLU A 178 11.32 5.34 -9.26
C GLU A 178 11.17 5.06 -10.75
N ASN A 179 11.63 3.89 -11.21
CA ASN A 179 11.59 3.57 -12.63
C ASN A 179 10.15 3.33 -13.12
N VAL A 180 9.25 2.83 -12.26
CA VAL A 180 7.83 2.72 -12.58
C VAL A 180 7.19 4.10 -12.67
N ALA A 181 7.52 5.02 -11.76
CA ALA A 181 7.06 6.41 -11.84
C ALA A 181 7.52 7.12 -13.13
N ARG A 182 8.64 6.69 -13.74
CA ARG A 182 9.09 7.20 -15.07
C ARG A 182 8.12 6.87 -16.21
N LEU A 183 7.12 6.01 -16.04
CA LEU A 183 6.03 5.86 -17.02
C LEU A 183 5.34 7.20 -17.31
N LEU A 184 5.31 8.11 -16.33
CA LEU A 184 4.82 9.47 -16.53
C LEU A 184 5.60 10.23 -17.62
N ARG A 185 6.85 9.88 -17.97
CA ARG A 185 7.60 10.54 -19.06
C ARG A 185 6.91 10.45 -20.40
N ASN A 186 6.06 9.45 -20.61
CA ASN A 186 5.36 9.29 -21.87
C ASN A 186 4.16 10.26 -21.93
N PRO A 187 4.13 11.26 -22.84
CA PRO A 187 3.03 12.22 -22.92
C PRO A 187 1.69 11.58 -23.27
N ALA A 188 1.70 10.50 -24.06
CA ALA A 188 0.49 9.76 -24.43
C ALA A 188 -0.12 9.01 -23.24
N PHE A 189 0.67 8.78 -22.20
CA PHE A 189 0.21 8.25 -20.91
C PHE A 189 -0.17 9.41 -19.97
N SER A 190 0.76 10.32 -19.66
CA SER A 190 0.61 11.32 -18.60
C SER A 190 -0.40 12.44 -18.88
N SER A 191 -0.63 12.82 -20.14
CA SER A 191 -1.59 13.89 -20.49
C SER A 191 -3.05 13.56 -20.16
N ARG A 192 -3.33 12.31 -19.79
CA ARG A 192 -4.66 11.83 -19.41
C ARG A 192 -4.85 11.71 -17.90
N ILE A 193 -3.85 12.09 -17.09
CA ILE A 193 -3.86 11.86 -15.64
C ILE A 193 -3.98 13.21 -14.92
N ASP A 194 -4.96 13.33 -14.01
CA ASP A 194 -5.14 14.56 -13.23
C ASP A 194 -4.17 14.60 -12.03
N GLU A 195 -4.16 13.53 -11.22
CA GLU A 195 -3.31 13.39 -10.03
C GLU A 195 -2.54 12.06 -10.05
N ALA A 196 -1.27 12.10 -9.66
CA ALA A 196 -0.40 10.93 -9.55
C ALA A 196 0.16 10.82 -8.13
N TYR A 197 0.00 9.65 -7.52
CA TYR A 197 0.40 9.35 -6.16
C TYR A 197 1.50 8.29 -6.17
N VAL A 198 2.69 8.65 -5.72
CA VAL A 198 3.74 7.67 -5.42
C VAL A 198 3.48 7.16 -4.02
N THR A 199 2.89 5.96 -3.92
CA THR A 199 2.44 5.35 -2.67
C THR A 199 3.40 4.25 -2.24
N THR A 200 4.09 4.48 -1.14
CA THR A 200 5.09 3.58 -0.56
C THR A 200 4.65 3.21 0.86
N PRO A 201 3.78 2.19 1.03
CA PRO A 201 3.15 1.91 2.32
C PRO A 201 4.16 1.76 3.45
N MET A 202 5.26 1.05 3.20
CA MET A 202 6.42 1.01 4.08
C MET A 202 7.66 1.57 3.37
N ILE A 203 8.28 2.58 3.98
CA ILE A 203 9.53 3.20 3.53
C ILE A 203 10.71 2.59 4.30
N GLY A 204 11.62 1.94 3.56
CA GLY A 204 12.92 1.48 4.07
C GLY A 204 13.77 2.65 4.59
N GLY A 205 14.63 2.40 5.59
CA GLY A 205 15.52 3.44 6.12
C GLY A 205 14.84 4.64 6.80
N SER A 206 13.53 4.60 7.05
CA SER A 206 12.75 5.67 7.72
C SER A 206 13.24 5.99 9.14
N ARG A 207 13.85 5.01 9.82
CA ARG A 207 14.50 5.18 11.13
C ARG A 207 15.92 5.78 11.07
N GLY A 208 16.45 6.08 9.89
CA GLY A 208 17.78 6.67 9.67
C GLY A 208 18.01 8.04 10.32
N HIS A 209 16.95 8.72 10.77
CA HIS A 209 17.04 10.03 11.45
C HIS A 209 17.68 9.91 12.84
N ARG A 210 17.76 8.70 13.40
CA ARG A 210 18.26 8.41 14.76
C ARG A 210 19.79 8.32 14.86
N LEU A 211 20.53 8.45 13.75
CA LEU A 211 21.92 8.01 13.64
C LEU A 211 22.96 9.14 13.51
N GLY A 212 22.56 10.41 13.67
CA GLY A 212 23.48 11.56 13.78
C GLY A 212 24.28 11.63 15.10
N GLN A 213 24.58 10.48 15.75
CA GLN A 213 25.22 10.40 17.06
C GLN A 213 26.53 9.58 17.09
N ARG A 214 27.08 9.22 15.92
CA ARG A 214 28.41 8.60 15.81
C ARG A 214 29.28 9.42 14.85
N GLU A 215 30.33 10.04 15.39
CA GLU A 215 31.30 10.83 14.60
C GLU A 215 32.13 9.98 13.63
N ASP A 216 32.13 8.64 13.79
CA ASP A 216 32.91 7.67 13.01
C ASP A 216 32.12 6.97 11.87
N LEU A 217 30.78 7.07 11.85
CA LEU A 217 29.94 6.52 10.77
C LEU A 217 29.67 7.58 9.70
N VAL A 218 30.47 7.56 8.64
CA VAL A 218 30.44 8.61 7.60
C VAL A 218 29.24 8.49 6.64
N TYR A 219 28.52 7.37 6.53
CA TYR A 219 27.32 7.30 5.68
C TYR A 219 26.35 6.19 6.11
N GLU A 220 25.25 6.56 6.79
CA GLU A 220 24.04 5.74 6.81
C GLU A 220 22.86 6.54 6.22
N VAL A 221 22.25 5.97 5.19
CA VAL A 221 21.34 6.66 4.28
C VAL A 221 19.96 6.76 4.90
N LEU A 222 19.57 7.98 5.29
CA LEU A 222 18.17 8.34 5.34
C LEU A 222 17.60 8.23 3.93
N GLU A 223 16.92 7.12 3.60
CA GLU A 223 16.13 7.10 2.36
C GLU A 223 15.22 8.35 2.39
N MET A 224 14.56 8.66 3.48
CA MET A 224 13.73 9.87 3.57
C MET A 224 14.42 11.25 3.37
N ILE A 225 15.76 11.38 3.43
CA ILE A 225 16.45 12.68 3.27
C ILE A 225 17.33 12.72 2.00
N VAL A 226 17.93 11.60 1.61
CA VAL A 226 18.69 11.48 0.35
C VAL A 226 17.76 11.14 -0.82
N ASN A 227 16.68 10.41 -0.58
CA ASN A 227 15.78 9.83 -1.58
C ASN A 227 14.59 10.72 -2.00
N PRO A 228 14.24 11.86 -1.35
CA PRO A 228 13.36 12.85 -1.99
C PRO A 228 13.98 13.35 -3.29
N LYS A 229 15.32 13.40 -3.39
CA LYS A 229 16.02 13.59 -4.66
C LYS A 229 15.81 12.42 -5.61
N ALA A 230 15.83 11.17 -5.16
CA ALA A 230 15.66 10.03 -6.04
C ALA A 230 14.20 9.74 -6.44
N PHE A 231 13.19 10.12 -5.64
CA PHE A 231 11.79 10.19 -6.06
C PHE A 231 11.49 11.46 -6.87
N GLY A 232 11.94 12.60 -6.34
CA GLY A 232 11.56 13.93 -6.77
C GLY A 232 12.38 14.49 -7.92
N PHE A 233 13.64 14.08 -8.16
CA PHE A 233 14.33 14.42 -9.41
C PHE A 233 13.73 13.69 -10.59
N PRO A 234 13.52 12.35 -10.57
CA PRO A 234 12.81 11.70 -11.65
C PRO A 234 11.44 12.34 -11.87
N ALA A 235 10.64 12.57 -10.83
CA ALA A 235 9.36 13.26 -11.00
C ALA A 235 9.54 14.69 -11.57
N LYS A 236 10.40 15.56 -11.03
CA LYS A 236 10.62 16.91 -11.59
C LYS A 236 11.14 16.90 -13.02
N ASP A 237 12.13 16.04 -13.30
CA ASP A 237 12.70 15.89 -14.64
C ASP A 237 11.64 15.36 -15.61
N VAL A 238 10.84 14.38 -15.18
CA VAL A 238 9.67 13.90 -15.93
C VAL A 238 8.73 15.06 -16.25
N LEU A 239 8.28 15.79 -15.23
CA LEU A 239 7.30 16.88 -15.41
C LEU A 239 7.89 18.00 -16.28
N ARG A 240 9.19 18.27 -16.18
CA ARG A 240 9.90 19.24 -17.01
C ARG A 240 10.00 18.80 -18.47
N GLU A 241 10.41 17.55 -18.72
CA GLU A 241 10.51 17.02 -20.09
C GLU A 241 9.11 16.88 -20.72
N LEU A 242 8.10 16.44 -19.97
CA LEU A 242 6.70 16.44 -20.41
C LEU A 242 6.23 17.83 -20.82
N ARG A 243 6.51 18.86 -20.01
CA ARG A 243 6.14 20.24 -20.33
C ARG A 243 6.79 20.69 -21.63
N LYS A 244 8.07 20.39 -21.83
CA LYS A 244 8.80 20.73 -23.07
C LYS A 244 8.19 20.02 -24.27
N GLU A 245 7.98 18.70 -24.20
CA GLU A 245 7.42 17.91 -25.30
C GLU A 245 5.99 18.34 -25.64
N GLN A 246 5.14 18.59 -24.65
CA GLN A 246 3.79 19.09 -24.87
C GLN A 246 3.77 20.49 -25.49
N THR A 247 4.67 21.38 -25.05
CA THR A 247 4.80 22.73 -25.63
C THR A 247 5.29 22.66 -27.07
N LEU A 248 6.31 21.84 -27.36
CA LEU A 248 6.81 21.60 -28.71
C LEU A 248 5.73 21.03 -29.62
N ARG A 249 4.97 20.04 -29.13
CA ARG A 249 3.87 19.43 -29.90
C ARG A 249 2.77 20.43 -30.21
N ALA A 250 2.35 21.23 -29.24
CA ALA A 250 1.34 22.27 -29.45
C ALA A 250 1.81 23.34 -30.47
N LEU A 251 3.11 23.63 -30.49
CA LEU A 251 3.74 24.55 -31.43
C LEU A 251 3.76 23.97 -32.86
N VAL A 252 4.09 22.68 -33.01
CA VAL A 252 4.08 21.97 -34.30
C VAL A 252 2.65 21.80 -34.84
N GLU A 253 1.68 21.51 -33.98
CA GLU A 253 0.27 21.33 -34.34
C GLU A 253 -0.50 22.66 -34.51
N ALA A 254 0.18 23.82 -34.40
CA ALA A 254 -0.43 25.15 -34.46
C ALA A 254 -1.68 25.31 -33.58
N ASN A 255 -1.67 24.73 -32.38
CA ASN A 255 -2.81 24.70 -31.46
C ASN A 255 -2.59 25.72 -30.31
N PRO A 256 -3.04 26.98 -30.45
CA PRO A 256 -2.77 28.03 -29.47
C PRO A 256 -3.42 27.76 -28.11
N VAL A 257 -4.57 27.08 -28.09
CA VAL A 257 -5.26 26.70 -26.83
C VAL A 257 -4.48 25.60 -26.12
N GLY A 258 -3.98 24.60 -26.86
CA GLY A 258 -3.11 23.56 -26.32
C GLY A 258 -1.80 24.13 -25.77
N MET A 259 -1.22 25.10 -26.48
CA MET A 259 -0.02 25.81 -26.04
C MET A 259 -0.25 26.60 -24.75
N PHE A 260 -1.37 27.31 -24.65
CA PHE A 260 -1.74 28.06 -23.45
C PHE A 260 -1.97 27.14 -22.24
N LYS A 261 -2.64 25.99 -22.43
CA LYS A 261 -2.83 24.98 -21.38
C LYS A 261 -1.51 24.35 -20.91
N ALA A 262 -0.59 24.05 -21.83
CA ALA A 262 0.75 23.54 -21.51
C ALA A 262 1.60 24.58 -20.76
N LEU A 263 1.52 25.85 -21.17
CA LEU A 263 2.18 26.96 -20.48
C LEU A 263 1.66 27.17 -19.06
N LEU A 264 0.36 26.99 -18.83
CA LEU A 264 -0.26 27.06 -17.50
C LEU A 264 -0.07 25.77 -16.67
N GLY A 265 0.59 24.74 -17.20
CA GLY A 265 0.81 23.47 -16.51
C GLY A 265 -0.46 22.64 -16.29
N GLN A 266 -1.54 22.91 -17.04
CA GLN A 266 -2.83 22.25 -16.90
C GLN A 266 -2.88 20.84 -17.54
N THR A 267 -1.78 20.41 -18.15
CA THR A 267 -1.63 19.12 -18.85
C THR A 267 -0.62 18.19 -18.16
N ILE A 268 -0.17 18.58 -16.96
CA ILE A 268 0.82 17.88 -16.16
C ILE A 268 0.12 17.35 -14.90
N PRO A 269 0.26 16.05 -14.58
CA PRO A 269 -0.37 15.50 -13.39
C PRO A 269 0.22 16.14 -12.12
N LYS A 270 -0.64 16.42 -11.13
CA LYS A 270 -0.17 16.83 -9.80
C LYS A 270 0.40 15.62 -9.08
N VAL A 271 1.67 15.67 -8.69
CA VAL A 271 2.35 14.55 -8.04
C VAL A 271 2.34 14.70 -6.52
N LYS A 272 1.93 13.64 -5.83
CA LYS A 272 1.90 13.55 -4.36
C LYS A 272 2.61 12.27 -3.91
N VAL A 273 3.13 12.27 -2.69
CA VAL A 273 3.79 11.11 -2.08
C VAL A 273 2.98 10.65 -0.89
N VAL A 274 2.68 9.35 -0.82
CA VAL A 274 1.87 8.75 0.23
C VAL A 274 2.66 7.63 0.89
N THR A 275 2.68 7.62 2.21
CA THR A 275 3.16 6.50 3.03
C THR A 275 2.07 6.10 4.01
N VAL A 276 2.21 4.95 4.67
CA VAL A 276 1.34 4.61 5.80
C VAL A 276 2.18 4.75 7.07
N ASP A 277 1.61 5.41 8.09
CA ASP A 277 2.11 5.41 9.47
C ASP A 277 3.61 5.66 9.66
N ILE A 278 4.14 6.70 9.01
CA ILE A 278 5.57 6.97 9.13
C ILE A 278 5.94 7.43 10.53
N HIS A 279 7.08 6.92 11.02
CA HIS A 279 7.63 7.23 12.35
C HIS A 279 7.69 8.72 12.70
N SER A 280 7.98 9.60 11.73
CA SER A 280 8.02 11.05 11.93
C SER A 280 7.68 11.74 10.60
N PRO A 281 6.48 12.33 10.44
CA PRO A 281 6.05 12.91 9.17
C PRO A 281 6.62 14.31 8.90
N GLU A 282 7.03 15.07 9.92
CA GLU A 282 7.37 16.49 9.78
C GLU A 282 8.58 16.74 8.85
N LEU A 283 9.68 16.03 9.08
CA LEU A 283 10.91 16.20 8.33
C LEU A 283 10.73 15.76 6.86
N PRO A 284 10.17 14.57 6.57
CA PRO A 284 9.68 14.18 5.26
C PRO A 284 8.86 15.25 4.54
N ALA A 285 7.82 15.75 5.20
CA ALA A 285 6.89 16.71 4.62
C ALA A 285 7.61 17.99 4.19
N ARG A 286 8.47 18.55 5.06
CA ARG A 286 9.27 19.74 4.75
C ARG A 286 10.22 19.53 3.56
N VAL A 287 10.79 18.34 3.41
CA VAL A 287 11.71 18.07 2.30
C VAL A 287 10.94 17.93 0.97
N PHE A 288 9.83 17.20 0.95
CA PHE A 288 8.99 17.08 -0.23
C PHE A 288 8.33 18.40 -0.63
N GLU A 289 7.92 19.22 0.34
CA GLU A 289 7.36 20.56 0.11
C GLU A 289 8.38 21.49 -0.58
N LYS A 290 9.66 21.49 -0.13
CA LYS A 290 10.75 22.20 -0.83
C LYS A 290 10.95 21.71 -2.26
N MET A 291 10.53 20.48 -2.55
CA MET A 291 10.54 19.90 -3.88
C MET A 291 9.23 20.14 -4.66
N GLY A 292 8.26 20.87 -4.12
CA GLY A 292 6.99 21.13 -4.79
C GLY A 292 6.07 19.92 -4.87
N PHE A 293 6.25 18.94 -3.97
CA PHE A 293 5.38 17.78 -3.83
C PHE A 293 4.68 17.81 -2.47
N GLU A 294 3.44 17.36 -2.43
CA GLU A 294 2.72 17.11 -1.18
C GLU A 294 3.12 15.73 -0.62
N PHE A 295 3.31 15.64 0.69
CA PHE A 295 3.61 14.40 1.39
C PHE A 295 2.50 14.08 2.39
N ILE A 296 1.98 12.88 2.32
CA ILE A 296 0.85 12.42 3.12
C ILE A 296 1.25 11.14 3.86
N SER A 297 1.10 11.13 5.18
CA SER A 297 1.16 9.91 5.98
C SER A 297 -0.26 9.45 6.28
N ALA A 298 -0.69 8.36 5.65
CA ALA A 298 -1.98 7.75 5.90
C ALA A 298 -2.05 7.21 7.33
N ASN A 299 -3.13 7.54 8.04
CA ASN A 299 -3.38 7.07 9.40
C ASN A 299 -4.14 5.72 9.37
N PRO A 300 -3.55 4.62 9.85
CA PRO A 300 -4.18 3.30 9.87
C PRO A 300 -5.01 3.04 11.15
N ALA A 301 -5.08 4.00 12.08
CA ALA A 301 -5.75 3.81 13.37
C ALA A 301 -7.20 3.30 13.27
N PRO A 302 -8.05 3.74 12.31
CA PRO A 302 -9.40 3.19 12.17
C PRO A 302 -9.41 1.69 11.87
N GLU A 303 -8.52 1.21 11.01
CA GLU A 303 -8.45 -0.20 10.62
C GLU A 303 -7.95 -1.08 11.77
N PHE A 304 -6.94 -0.61 12.51
CA PHE A 304 -6.46 -1.29 13.72
C PHE A 304 -7.51 -1.31 14.81
N ALA A 305 -8.17 -0.19 15.08
CA ALA A 305 -9.21 -0.10 16.11
C ALA A 305 -10.41 -1.00 15.77
N ALA A 306 -10.84 -1.08 14.52
CA ALA A 306 -11.90 -1.99 14.10
C ALA A 306 -11.51 -3.46 14.30
N SER A 307 -10.27 -3.83 13.98
CA SER A 307 -9.76 -5.20 14.16
C SER A 307 -9.64 -5.58 15.64
N ILE A 308 -9.13 -4.65 16.47
CA ILE A 308 -9.07 -4.82 17.92
C ILE A 308 -10.49 -4.96 18.48
N TYR A 309 -11.41 -4.06 18.13
CA TYR A 309 -12.78 -4.10 18.63
C TYR A 309 -13.47 -5.42 18.27
N GLY A 310 -13.31 -5.91 17.03
CA GLY A 310 -13.85 -7.20 16.59
C GLY A 310 -13.34 -8.36 17.44
N TYR A 311 -12.02 -8.41 17.69
CA TYR A 311 -11.44 -9.42 18.57
C TYR A 311 -11.98 -9.35 20.02
N LEU A 312 -12.10 -8.15 20.57
CA LEU A 312 -12.66 -7.96 21.92
C LEU A 312 -14.15 -8.35 21.99
N GLU A 313 -14.91 -8.12 20.92
CA GLU A 313 -16.31 -8.55 20.80
C GLU A 313 -16.42 -10.08 20.78
N GLU A 314 -15.60 -10.74 19.97
CA GLU A 314 -15.54 -12.20 19.85
C GLU A 314 -15.14 -12.90 21.16
N GLU A 315 -14.16 -12.34 21.87
CA GLU A 315 -13.66 -12.89 23.14
C GLU A 315 -14.50 -12.45 24.37
N ASN A 316 -15.54 -11.65 24.19
CA ASN A 316 -16.36 -11.07 25.27
C ASN A 316 -15.53 -10.27 26.30
N LEU A 317 -14.68 -9.37 25.81
CA LEU A 317 -13.77 -8.55 26.62
C LEU A 317 -14.10 -7.05 26.60
N LEU A 318 -15.21 -6.66 25.96
CA LEU A 318 -15.62 -5.25 25.84
C LEU A 318 -16.05 -4.61 27.18
N ASP A 319 -16.33 -5.40 28.20
CA ASP A 319 -16.63 -4.93 29.57
C ASP A 319 -15.38 -4.65 30.40
N LYS A 320 -14.21 -5.15 29.95
CA LYS A 320 -12.94 -4.98 30.66
C LYS A 320 -12.32 -3.60 30.37
N PRO A 321 -11.71 -2.95 31.38
CA PRO A 321 -10.92 -1.75 31.15
C PRO A 321 -9.79 -1.99 30.13
N LEU A 322 -9.65 -1.07 29.18
CA LEU A 322 -8.64 -1.14 28.13
C LEU A 322 -7.49 -0.17 28.42
N VAL A 323 -6.25 -0.66 28.31
CA VAL A 323 -5.02 0.14 28.40
C VAL A 323 -4.30 0.09 27.06
N VAL A 324 -4.32 1.19 26.32
CA VAL A 324 -3.56 1.36 25.08
C VAL A 324 -2.21 1.97 25.41
N VAL A 325 -1.13 1.30 25.01
CA VAL A 325 0.24 1.66 25.35
C VAL A 325 0.95 2.25 24.13
N ALA A 326 1.40 3.50 24.26
CA ALA A 326 2.35 4.12 23.34
C ALA A 326 3.77 3.64 23.71
N CYS A 327 4.32 2.71 22.93
CA CYS A 327 5.60 2.07 23.24
C CYS A 327 6.80 3.02 23.15
N ASP A 328 6.72 4.10 22.38
CA ASP A 328 7.70 5.20 22.42
C ASP A 328 7.06 6.53 22.00
N LYS A 329 7.85 7.61 21.98
CA LYS A 329 7.38 8.95 21.58
C LYS A 329 6.79 8.99 20.17
N GLY A 330 7.30 8.18 19.24
CA GLY A 330 6.79 8.07 17.87
C GLY A 330 5.52 7.22 17.76
N ALA A 331 5.11 6.55 18.84
CA ALA A 331 3.86 5.79 18.91
C ALA A 331 2.69 6.57 19.53
N ILE A 332 2.90 7.79 20.02
CA ILE A 332 1.89 8.59 20.73
C ILE A 332 0.66 8.83 19.86
N GLU A 333 0.84 9.46 18.68
CA GLU A 333 -0.28 9.80 17.79
C GLU A 333 -1.06 8.55 17.35
N ARG A 334 -0.37 7.41 17.19
CA ARG A 334 -0.99 6.13 16.84
C ARG A 334 -1.82 5.58 17.99
N ALA A 335 -1.25 5.51 19.20
CA ALA A 335 -1.95 5.03 20.39
C ALA A 335 -3.19 5.86 20.67
N GLU A 336 -3.06 7.18 20.62
CA GLU A 336 -4.16 8.13 20.80
C GLU A 336 -5.20 8.00 19.68
N GLY A 337 -4.76 7.85 18.43
CA GLY A 337 -5.63 7.58 17.29
C GLY A 337 -6.43 6.29 17.46
N ILE A 338 -5.80 5.19 17.85
CA ILE A 338 -6.47 3.90 18.09
C ILE A 338 -7.47 4.04 19.25
N ALA A 339 -7.07 4.64 20.37
CA ALA A 339 -7.95 4.86 21.52
C ALA A 339 -9.18 5.71 21.14
N LEU A 340 -8.99 6.77 20.35
CA LEU A 340 -10.07 7.61 19.86
C LEU A 340 -11.06 6.82 18.98
N GLN A 341 -10.55 5.98 18.09
CA GLN A 341 -11.38 5.17 17.19
C GLN A 341 -12.13 4.07 17.94
N LEU A 342 -11.52 3.45 18.96
CA LEU A 342 -12.19 2.49 19.84
C LEU A 342 -13.37 3.13 20.59
N LEU A 343 -13.18 4.33 21.17
CA LEU A 343 -14.24 5.09 21.84
C LEU A 343 -15.34 5.60 20.89
N ASN A 344 -15.04 5.70 19.59
CA ASN A 344 -15.96 6.16 18.56
C ASN A 344 -16.49 5.02 17.68
N HIS A 345 -16.26 3.76 18.06
CA HIS A 345 -16.70 2.63 17.27
C HIS A 345 -18.24 2.65 17.08
N PRO A 346 -18.80 2.35 15.89
CA PRO A 346 -20.23 2.52 15.60
C PRO A 346 -21.18 1.74 16.53
N LYS A 347 -20.77 0.56 16.99
CA LYS A 347 -21.53 -0.27 17.95
C LYS A 347 -21.39 0.19 19.41
N ASN A 348 -20.49 1.14 19.66
CA ASN A 348 -20.08 1.75 20.92
C ASN A 348 -20.52 1.08 22.24
N SER A 349 -19.74 0.09 22.69
CA SER A 349 -19.86 -0.51 24.03
C SER A 349 -18.80 0.02 25.01
N LEU A 350 -17.79 0.74 24.51
CA LEU A 350 -16.65 1.20 25.28
C LEU A 350 -16.87 2.66 25.73
N HIS A 351 -16.91 2.89 27.02
CA HIS A 351 -17.11 4.24 27.57
C HIS A 351 -15.82 4.94 27.99
N GLN A 352 -14.76 4.17 28.20
CA GLN A 352 -13.46 4.69 28.59
C GLN A 352 -12.31 3.83 28.06
N VAL A 353 -11.18 4.46 27.81
CA VAL A 353 -9.91 3.83 27.45
C VAL A 353 -8.81 4.56 28.21
N GLU A 354 -7.84 3.82 28.71
CA GLU A 354 -6.64 4.39 29.31
C GLU A 354 -5.49 4.41 28.32
N LEU A 355 -4.68 5.45 28.39
CA LEU A 355 -3.47 5.60 27.62
C LEU A 355 -2.27 5.60 28.54
N LEU A 356 -1.31 4.74 28.23
CA LEU A 356 -0.05 4.60 28.95
C LEU A 356 1.12 4.91 28.04
N TYR A 357 2.05 5.73 28.51
CA TYR A 357 3.17 6.21 27.71
C TYR A 357 4.48 5.64 28.25
N ILE A 358 5.29 5.06 27.35
CA ILE A 358 6.62 4.54 27.69
C ILE A 358 7.69 5.48 27.16
N ASP A 359 8.61 5.88 28.05
CA ASP A 359 9.86 6.52 27.68
C ASP A 359 10.99 5.48 27.61
N LYS A 360 11.85 5.65 26.59
CA LYS A 360 12.98 4.77 26.31
C LYS A 360 14.29 5.53 26.47
N PHE A 361 15.12 5.11 27.42
CA PHE A 361 16.50 5.56 27.57
C PHE A 361 17.41 4.65 26.74
N ARG A 362 18.15 5.24 25.80
CA ARG A 362 18.93 4.51 24.80
C ARG A 362 20.42 4.75 25.02
N LYS A 363 21.24 3.71 24.83
CA LYS A 363 22.69 3.88 24.67
C LYS A 363 23.03 4.42 23.29
N GLN A 364 22.35 3.89 22.28
CA GLN A 364 22.44 4.27 20.88
C GLN A 364 21.16 3.84 20.13
N ALA A 365 21.01 4.23 18.86
CA ALA A 365 19.87 3.79 18.03
C ALA A 365 19.74 2.25 18.03
N GLY A 366 18.50 1.75 18.16
CA GLY A 366 18.22 0.31 18.25
C GLY A 366 18.60 -0.38 19.58
N ALA A 367 19.43 0.23 20.42
CA ALA A 367 19.89 -0.32 21.69
C ALA A 367 19.30 0.42 22.90
N VAL A 368 18.14 -0.05 23.37
CA VAL A 368 17.45 0.48 24.55
C VAL A 368 18.11 -0.04 25.82
N GLU A 369 18.54 0.85 26.71
CA GLU A 369 19.10 0.51 28.02
C GLU A 369 18.00 0.25 29.05
N LYS A 370 17.08 1.21 29.16
CA LYS A 370 16.02 1.22 30.16
C LYS A 370 14.71 1.72 29.53
N VAL A 371 13.61 1.14 29.98
CA VAL A 371 12.25 1.57 29.65
C VAL A 371 11.54 1.97 30.95
N THR A 372 10.75 3.04 30.91
CA THR A 372 9.98 3.51 32.07
C THR A 372 8.63 4.02 31.64
N LEU A 373 7.62 3.87 32.51
CA LEU A 373 6.34 4.52 32.33
C LEU A 373 6.49 6.02 32.63
N SER A 374 6.06 6.88 31.71
CA SER A 374 6.20 8.34 31.84
C SER A 374 4.90 9.05 32.18
N ARG A 375 3.76 8.51 31.73
CA ARG A 375 2.44 9.10 31.93
C ARG A 375 1.35 8.04 31.82
N ARG A 376 0.25 8.21 32.57
CA ARG A 376 -1.00 7.45 32.42
C ARG A 376 -2.18 8.44 32.43
N VAL A 377 -3.09 8.31 31.49
CA VAL A 377 -4.33 9.12 31.45
C VAL A 377 -5.52 8.25 31.12
N GLN A 378 -6.69 8.62 31.64
CA GLN A 378 -7.97 8.04 31.25
C GLN A 378 -8.68 8.97 30.29
N TRP A 379 -9.16 8.41 29.18
CA TRP A 379 -10.04 9.06 28.23
C TRP A 379 -11.45 8.50 28.39
N LYS A 380 -12.41 9.38 28.68
CA LYS A 380 -13.82 9.01 28.84
C LYS A 380 -14.69 9.84 27.91
N LYS A 381 -15.47 9.17 27.08
CA LYS A 381 -16.42 9.82 26.18
C LYS A 381 -17.61 10.36 26.98
N GLN A 382 -17.87 11.65 26.84
CA GLN A 382 -18.99 12.34 27.47
C GLN A 382 -20.26 12.23 26.62
N SER A 383 -21.41 12.59 27.18
CA SER A 383 -22.70 12.55 26.49
C SER A 383 -22.80 13.53 25.31
N ASP A 384 -22.00 14.60 25.32
CA ASP A 384 -21.88 15.57 24.22
C ASP A 384 -20.92 15.11 23.10
N GLY A 385 -20.33 13.92 23.24
CA GLY A 385 -19.36 13.35 22.30
C GLY A 385 -17.91 13.82 22.51
N LEU A 386 -17.64 14.73 23.44
CA LEU A 386 -16.29 15.17 23.77
C LEU A 386 -15.55 14.11 24.60
N ILE A 387 -14.22 14.10 24.51
CA ILE A 387 -13.36 13.25 25.32
C ILE A 387 -12.86 14.03 26.53
N LYS A 388 -13.24 13.58 27.73
CA LYS A 388 -12.65 14.07 28.98
C LYS A 388 -11.38 13.29 29.26
N VAL A 389 -10.27 14.01 29.46
CA VAL A 389 -8.96 13.45 29.83
C VAL A 389 -8.73 13.66 31.32
N THR A 390 -8.40 12.60 32.04
CA THR A 390 -8.06 12.64 33.48
C THR A 390 -6.71 12.01 33.70
N GLU A 391 -5.80 12.70 34.39
CA GLU A 391 -4.49 12.14 34.72
C GLU A 391 -4.63 11.08 35.82
N MET A 392 -3.89 9.98 35.67
CA MET A 392 -3.93 8.84 36.59
C MET A 392 -2.57 8.60 37.21
N MET A 393 -2.56 7.93 38.36
CA MET A 393 -1.33 7.44 38.96
C MET A 393 -0.69 6.38 38.07
N ILE A 394 0.62 6.51 37.85
CA ILE A 394 1.41 5.54 37.09
C ILE A 394 1.62 4.30 37.99
N PRO A 395 1.21 3.09 37.55
CA PRO A 395 1.44 1.89 38.33
C PRO A 395 2.95 1.58 38.39
N SER A 396 3.43 1.13 39.54
CA SER A 396 4.84 0.74 39.71
C SER A 396 4.96 -0.79 39.73
N THR A 397 6.17 -1.31 39.52
CA THR A 397 6.41 -2.75 39.66
C THR A 397 6.38 -3.22 41.13
N GLU A 398 6.39 -2.29 42.07
CA GLU A 398 6.35 -2.56 43.52
C GLU A 398 4.91 -2.49 44.07
N ALA A 399 4.05 -1.71 43.42
CA ALA A 399 2.62 -1.59 43.69
C ALA A 399 1.87 -1.67 42.34
N PRO A 400 1.76 -2.87 41.75
CA PRO A 400 1.13 -3.06 40.46
C PRO A 400 -0.38 -2.85 40.52
N ASP A 401 -0.98 -2.58 39.37
CA ASP A 401 -2.42 -2.51 39.22
C ASP A 401 -2.99 -3.94 39.19
N ASP A 402 -3.85 -4.25 40.15
CA ASP A 402 -4.34 -5.61 40.40
C ASP A 402 -5.78 -5.84 39.89
N GLU A 403 -6.29 -4.90 39.10
CA GLU A 403 -7.53 -5.03 38.32
C GLU A 403 -7.29 -5.81 37.01
N GLU A 404 -8.34 -6.43 36.48
CA GLU A 404 -8.29 -7.17 35.22
C GLU A 404 -8.39 -6.20 34.03
N TYR A 405 -7.34 -6.15 33.21
CA TYR A 405 -7.28 -5.26 32.04
C TYR A 405 -7.09 -6.03 30.74
N VAL A 406 -7.47 -5.41 29.63
CA VAL A 406 -6.89 -5.73 28.32
C VAL A 406 -5.82 -4.70 27.99
N VAL A 407 -4.61 -5.18 27.69
CA VAL A 407 -3.46 -4.35 27.38
C VAL A 407 -3.18 -4.40 25.88
N ILE A 408 -3.06 -3.24 25.23
CA ILE A 408 -2.80 -3.12 23.80
C ILE A 408 -1.53 -2.30 23.60
N LEU A 409 -0.43 -2.97 23.26
CA LEU A 409 0.84 -2.32 22.92
C LEU A 409 0.83 -1.89 21.47
N THR A 410 1.30 -0.67 21.18
CA THR A 410 1.29 -0.11 19.82
C THR A 410 2.68 0.37 19.39
N ASP A 411 3.10 0.01 18.18
CA ASP A 411 4.36 0.47 17.56
C ASP A 411 4.20 0.70 16.04
N ASP A 412 5.12 1.43 15.42
CA ASP A 412 5.08 1.67 13.96
C ASP A 412 5.48 0.40 13.20
N MET A 413 6.49 -0.30 13.71
CA MET A 413 7.03 -1.50 13.09
C MET A 413 7.66 -2.46 14.10
N ALA A 414 7.56 -3.76 13.82
CA ALA A 414 8.28 -4.80 14.53
C ALA A 414 9.40 -5.38 13.65
N ASP A 415 10.66 -5.28 14.11
CA ASP A 415 11.83 -5.80 13.39
C ASP A 415 12.48 -6.97 14.14
N SER A 416 13.44 -6.72 15.03
CA SER A 416 14.04 -7.76 15.88
C SER A 416 13.21 -8.13 17.11
N CYS A 417 12.11 -7.41 17.37
CA CYS A 417 11.22 -7.57 18.52
C CYS A 417 11.86 -7.44 19.92
N LEU A 418 13.17 -7.18 20.03
CA LEU A 418 13.87 -6.99 21.32
C LEU A 418 13.32 -5.82 22.14
N THR A 419 12.86 -4.76 21.47
CA THR A 419 12.26 -3.61 22.14
C THR A 419 10.85 -3.95 22.63
N ALA A 420 10.04 -4.61 21.79
CA ALA A 420 8.72 -5.11 22.17
C ALA A 420 8.79 -6.07 23.37
N LYS A 421 9.80 -6.95 23.44
CA LYS A 421 10.05 -7.81 24.61
C LYS A 421 10.28 -7.02 25.91
N LYS A 422 11.03 -5.92 25.84
CA LYS A 422 11.27 -5.05 27.02
C LYS A 422 10.01 -4.30 27.44
N ASP A 423 9.27 -3.76 26.46
CA ASP A 423 8.03 -3.03 26.71
C ASP A 423 6.96 -3.95 27.31
N THR A 424 6.74 -5.12 26.73
CA THR A 424 5.81 -6.14 27.25
C THR A 424 6.21 -6.63 28.64
N THR A 425 7.50 -6.86 28.90
CA THR A 425 7.98 -7.26 30.24
C THR A 425 7.71 -6.17 31.28
N LEU A 426 7.93 -4.90 30.95
CA LEU A 426 7.62 -3.78 31.85
C LEU A 426 6.11 -3.72 32.13
N VAL A 427 5.30 -3.74 31.07
CA VAL A 427 3.84 -3.60 31.19
C VAL A 427 3.23 -4.77 31.95
N ARG A 428 3.66 -6.02 31.71
CA ARG A 428 3.19 -7.19 32.48
C ARG A 428 3.51 -7.09 33.97
N LYS A 429 4.62 -6.46 34.36
CA LYS A 429 4.92 -6.23 35.79
C LYS A 429 4.02 -5.17 36.42
N CYS A 430 3.57 -4.19 35.64
CA CYS A 430 2.66 -3.14 36.10
C CYS A 430 1.19 -3.56 36.08
N PHE A 431 0.83 -4.51 35.20
CA PHE A 431 -0.53 -5.05 35.01
C PHE A 431 -0.49 -6.59 35.02
N PRO A 432 -0.17 -7.23 36.16
CA PRO A 432 0.01 -8.68 36.26
C PRO A 432 -1.27 -9.49 36.01
N LYS A 433 -2.46 -8.87 36.14
CA LYS A 433 -3.77 -9.49 35.86
C LYS A 433 -4.36 -9.11 34.50
N ALA A 434 -3.52 -8.72 33.54
CA ALA A 434 -3.98 -8.53 32.17
C ALA A 434 -4.64 -9.83 31.65
N VAL A 435 -5.94 -9.81 31.39
CA VAL A 435 -6.70 -10.98 30.91
C VAL A 435 -6.40 -11.27 29.44
N ARG A 436 -6.00 -10.23 28.69
CA ARG A 436 -5.42 -10.31 27.35
C ARG A 436 -4.38 -9.23 27.13
N SER A 437 -3.42 -9.55 26.28
CA SER A 437 -2.36 -8.68 25.81
C SER A 437 -2.24 -8.76 24.29
N ILE A 438 -2.30 -7.61 23.64
CA ILE A 438 -2.25 -7.46 22.18
C ILE A 438 -1.01 -6.64 21.83
N PHE A 439 -0.26 -7.05 20.81
CA PHE A 439 0.77 -6.21 20.20
C PHE A 439 0.38 -5.82 18.77
N ALA A 440 0.02 -4.55 18.59
CA ALA A 440 -0.39 -3.97 17.33
C ALA A 440 0.74 -3.16 16.69
N PHE A 441 1.12 -3.47 15.44
CA PHE A 441 2.16 -2.74 14.73
C PHE A 441 1.90 -2.64 13.23
N THR A 442 2.10 -1.46 12.64
CA THR A 442 1.73 -1.24 11.23
C THR A 442 2.58 -2.04 10.25
N HIS A 443 3.90 -2.01 10.43
CA HIS A 443 4.83 -2.64 9.50
C HIS A 443 5.47 -3.89 10.11
N PRO A 444 5.12 -5.10 9.64
CA PRO A 444 5.84 -6.30 10.02
C PRO A 444 7.18 -6.29 9.28
N VAL A 445 8.29 -5.84 9.86
CA VAL A 445 9.61 -5.95 9.19
C VAL A 445 10.17 -7.35 9.43
N LEU A 446 10.27 -7.77 10.70
CA LEU A 446 10.62 -9.13 11.10
C LEU A 446 11.84 -9.69 10.35
N SER A 447 12.94 -8.93 10.31
CA SER A 447 14.12 -9.28 9.49
C SER A 447 14.79 -10.61 9.87
N GLN A 448 14.53 -11.10 11.08
CA GLN A 448 15.02 -12.39 11.59
C GLN A 448 13.99 -13.52 11.47
N GLY A 449 12.96 -13.34 10.63
CA GLY A 449 11.82 -14.24 10.51
C GLY A 449 10.79 -14.05 11.62
N VAL A 450 9.89 -15.02 11.79
CA VAL A 450 8.77 -14.92 12.75
C VAL A 450 9.13 -15.30 14.18
N LYS A 451 10.24 -16.04 14.38
CA LYS A 451 10.67 -16.55 15.70
C LYS A 451 10.80 -15.47 16.80
N PRO A 452 11.27 -14.25 16.52
CA PRO A 452 11.33 -13.21 17.55
C PRO A 452 9.97 -12.81 18.15
N LEU A 453 8.85 -13.17 17.51
CA LEU A 453 7.52 -12.98 18.09
C LEU A 453 7.28 -13.91 19.28
N ASP A 454 7.85 -15.12 19.29
CA ASP A 454 7.72 -16.09 20.41
C ASP A 454 8.36 -15.55 21.70
N ASP A 455 9.32 -14.64 21.55
CA ASP A 455 9.97 -13.92 22.64
C ASP A 455 9.15 -12.72 23.16
N VAL A 456 8.18 -12.25 22.37
CA VAL A 456 7.25 -11.19 22.74
C VAL A 456 6.05 -11.85 23.40
N SER A 457 6.08 -11.81 24.71
CA SER A 457 5.06 -12.32 25.60
C SER A 457 3.73 -11.53 25.45
N VAL A 458 2.92 -11.88 24.45
CA VAL A 458 1.53 -11.40 24.23
C VAL A 458 0.62 -12.52 23.75
N ASP A 459 -0.70 -12.32 23.82
CA ASP A 459 -1.71 -13.32 23.41
C ASP A 459 -2.10 -13.18 21.93
N LEU A 460 -1.99 -11.97 21.37
CA LEU A 460 -2.35 -11.69 19.98
C LEU A 460 -1.40 -10.65 19.35
N PHE A 461 -0.98 -10.91 18.12
CA PHE A 461 -0.30 -9.95 17.26
C PHE A 461 -1.26 -9.44 16.20
N ILE A 462 -1.34 -8.11 16.06
CA ILE A 462 -2.12 -7.47 14.99
C ILE A 462 -1.17 -6.63 14.14
N PHE A 463 -1.17 -6.81 12.83
CA PHE A 463 -0.30 -6.00 11.97
C PHE A 463 -0.88 -5.66 10.62
N GLY A 464 -0.33 -4.62 9.98
CA GLY A 464 -0.76 -4.17 8.66
C GLY A 464 -0.19 -4.98 7.50
N ASN A 465 -0.94 -5.06 6.41
CA ASN A 465 -0.50 -5.69 5.16
C ASN A 465 0.48 -4.83 4.33
N THR A 466 1.29 -3.95 4.93
CA THR A 466 2.21 -3.06 4.19
C THR A 466 3.42 -3.75 3.57
N LEU A 467 3.75 -4.95 4.06
CA LEU A 467 4.89 -5.74 3.62
C LEU A 467 4.45 -7.17 3.34
N ARG A 468 5.05 -7.80 2.33
CA ARG A 468 4.81 -9.22 2.04
C ARG A 468 5.30 -10.06 3.21
N LYS A 469 4.49 -11.02 3.65
CA LYS A 469 4.89 -12.01 4.65
C LYS A 469 4.81 -13.43 4.11
N GLY A 470 5.72 -14.26 4.59
CA GLY A 470 5.75 -15.68 4.25
C GLY A 470 4.55 -16.43 4.83
N LEU A 471 4.28 -17.62 4.30
CA LEU A 471 3.21 -18.51 4.78
C LEU A 471 3.32 -18.79 6.28
N GLU A 472 4.54 -18.78 6.84
CA GLU A 472 4.82 -19.02 8.25
C GLU A 472 4.12 -18.03 9.18
N LEU A 473 4.04 -16.74 8.83
CA LEU A 473 3.38 -15.76 9.68
C LEU A 473 1.86 -15.88 9.59
N THR A 474 1.34 -16.16 8.40
CA THR A 474 -0.10 -16.33 8.15
C THR A 474 -0.66 -17.65 8.66
N ALA A 475 0.21 -18.61 9.02
CA ALA A 475 -0.17 -19.91 9.55
C ALA A 475 -0.23 -19.93 11.09
N ARG A 476 0.09 -18.82 11.75
CA ARG A 476 -0.01 -18.71 13.20
C ARG A 476 -1.43 -18.30 13.61
N ASP A 477 -1.95 -18.96 14.63
CA ASP A 477 -3.29 -18.68 15.18
C ASP A 477 -3.32 -17.43 16.07
N ASP A 478 -2.15 -16.96 16.53
CA ASP A 478 -1.98 -15.77 17.37
C ASP A 478 -1.71 -14.49 16.56
N VAL A 479 -2.03 -14.50 15.27
CA VAL A 479 -1.74 -13.41 14.33
C VAL A 479 -2.99 -12.99 13.56
N VAL A 480 -3.22 -11.69 13.50
CA VAL A 480 -4.24 -11.06 12.64
C VAL A 480 -3.60 -10.02 11.73
N MET A 481 -3.84 -10.15 10.43
CA MET A 481 -3.43 -9.15 9.44
C MET A 481 -4.59 -8.20 9.13
N VAL A 482 -4.31 -6.91 9.26
CA VAL A 482 -5.21 -5.79 8.98
C VAL A 482 -5.00 -5.29 7.57
N ASP A 483 -6.10 -5.11 6.84
CA ASP A 483 -6.08 -4.51 5.51
C ASP A 483 -6.04 -2.99 5.58
N LEU A 484 -4.93 -2.38 5.12
CA LEU A 484 -4.73 -0.93 5.13
C LEU A 484 -5.12 -0.24 3.82
N SER A 485 -5.76 -0.96 2.90
CA SER A 485 -6.33 -0.40 1.68
C SER A 485 -7.26 0.79 1.94
N PRO A 486 -8.17 0.76 2.94
CA PRO A 486 -9.04 1.91 3.22
C PRO A 486 -8.27 3.15 3.70
N SER A 487 -7.18 2.98 4.45
CA SER A 487 -6.33 4.09 4.89
C SER A 487 -5.69 4.80 3.71
N ILE A 488 -5.22 4.03 2.71
CA ILE A 488 -4.65 4.59 1.46
C ILE A 488 -5.73 5.31 0.65
N LEU A 489 -6.93 4.72 0.50
CA LEU A 489 -8.04 5.35 -0.23
C LEU A 489 -8.44 6.69 0.38
N ARG A 490 -8.58 6.77 1.71
CA ARG A 490 -8.84 8.03 2.41
C ARG A 490 -7.72 9.05 2.19
N ALA A 491 -6.46 8.62 2.27
CA ALA A 491 -5.31 9.50 2.08
C ALA A 491 -5.24 10.09 0.66
N ILE A 492 -5.69 9.36 -0.35
CA ILE A 492 -5.80 9.87 -1.72
C ILE A 492 -7.14 10.57 -1.97
N GLY A 493 -8.04 10.67 -0.99
CA GLY A 493 -9.30 11.43 -1.06
C GLY A 493 -10.46 10.68 -1.71
N PHE A 494 -10.62 9.40 -1.37
CA PHE A 494 -11.81 8.58 -1.69
C PHE A 494 -12.56 8.16 -0.44
#